data_AF-A0A9D5BBP2-F1
#
_entry.id   AF-A0A9D5BBP2-F1
#
_cell.length_a   1.000
_cell.length_b   1.000
_cell.length_c   1.000
_cell.angle_alpha   90.00
_cell.angle_beta   90.00
_cell.angle_gamma   90.00
#
_symmetry.space_group_name_H-M   'P 1'
#
loop_
_entity.id
_entity.type
_entity.pdbx_description
1 polymer ?
#
loop_
_entity_poly.entity_id
_entity_poly.type
_entity_poly.pdbx_seq_one_letter_code
_entity_poly.pdbx_strand_id
1 'polypeptide(L)'
;MATSNLSHQISQPFHFPTACTTIFRSPSSAVNLHHYPSLPLHKLCVRAKTKKHTKWAIKLSSVEQSPPKSNVNLEQLAAFLYDDLSHLFDDKGIDKSAYDERVFFRDPITKHDNLSGYLFNISLLKTLFTPQFHLHWVKPTGAYEITTRWTMVMKFMLLPWKPELVFTGTSVMGVNPENGKFCSHVDFWDSLKKNDYFSVEGLWDVFRQLRIYKTPELESPKYQILKRTANYEVRQYDPFVVVETNGDKLSGNTGFNDVAGYIFGKNSTTEKIPMTTPVFTQAVDPDLSKVSIQIVLPSDKETKRYVFL
;
A
#
# COMPACT_ATOMS: atom_id res chain seq x y z
N MET A 1 21.77 -20.77 38.80
CA MET A 1 22.83 -20.56 37.79
C MET A 1 22.36 -21.21 36.51
N ALA A 2 21.87 -20.42 35.56
CA ALA A 2 21.48 -20.87 34.24
C ALA A 2 22.41 -20.17 33.25
N THR A 3 23.09 -20.96 32.44
CA THR A 3 24.08 -20.55 31.44
C THR A 3 23.39 -19.97 30.22
N SER A 4 23.61 -18.69 29.92
CA SER A 4 23.23 -18.06 28.65
C SER A 4 24.31 -18.35 27.59
N ASN A 5 23.90 -18.92 26.46
CA ASN A 5 24.76 -19.09 25.29
C ASN A 5 24.66 -17.85 24.41
N LEU A 6 25.77 -17.12 24.27
CA LEU A 6 25.98 -16.14 23.20
C LEU A 6 25.95 -16.87 21.84
N SER A 7 24.97 -16.58 20.98
CA SER A 7 25.10 -16.83 19.55
C SER A 7 25.55 -15.53 18.87
N HIS A 8 26.76 -15.57 18.35
CA HIS A 8 27.37 -14.54 17.53
C HIS A 8 26.45 -14.07 16.39
N GLN A 9 26.54 -12.77 16.08
CA GLN A 9 26.10 -12.20 14.80
C GLN A 9 26.59 -13.07 13.65
N ILE A 10 25.66 -13.69 12.94
CA ILE A 10 25.91 -14.28 11.64
C ILE A 10 25.13 -13.44 10.63
N SER A 11 25.84 -12.54 9.96
CA SER A 11 25.45 -12.03 8.66
C SER A 11 25.51 -13.18 7.65
N GLN A 12 24.36 -13.68 7.21
CA GLN A 12 24.28 -14.56 6.04
C GLN A 12 23.45 -13.88 4.94
N PRO A 13 23.87 -14.00 3.66
CA PRO A 13 23.19 -13.38 2.53
C PRO A 13 21.89 -14.11 2.20
N PHE A 14 20.88 -13.36 1.77
CA PHE A 14 19.59 -13.86 1.31
C PHE A 14 19.75 -14.76 0.07
N HIS A 15 19.49 -16.05 0.24
CA HIS A 15 19.12 -16.95 -0.85
C HIS A 15 17.61 -17.25 -0.75
N PHE A 16 16.87 -16.91 -1.80
CA PHE A 16 15.45 -17.24 -1.96
C PHE A 16 15.27 -18.74 -2.20
N PRO A 17 14.37 -19.44 -1.47
CA PRO A 17 13.76 -20.65 -1.96
C PRO A 17 12.36 -20.40 -2.52
N THR A 18 12.18 -21.00 -3.69
CA THR A 18 11.00 -21.27 -4.49
C THR A 18 9.68 -21.43 -3.73
N ALA A 19 8.63 -20.80 -4.27
CA ALA A 19 7.26 -20.83 -3.80
C ALA A 19 6.70 -22.25 -3.68
N CYS A 20 6.14 -22.58 -2.51
CA CYS A 20 5.34 -23.77 -2.30
C CYS A 20 3.86 -23.35 -2.21
N THR A 21 3.09 -23.65 -3.26
CA THR A 21 1.67 -23.32 -3.37
C THR A 21 0.83 -24.33 -2.59
N THR A 22 0.20 -23.92 -1.50
CA THR A 22 -0.81 -24.73 -0.81
C THR A 22 -2.19 -24.48 -1.42
N ILE A 23 -2.73 -25.51 -2.07
CA ILE A 23 -4.08 -25.54 -2.63
C ILE A 23 -5.08 -25.77 -1.48
N PHE A 24 -5.91 -24.76 -1.18
CA PHE A 24 -7.09 -24.95 -0.33
C PHE A 24 -8.24 -25.55 -1.15
N ARG A 25 -8.59 -26.79 -0.83
CA ARG A 25 -9.73 -27.52 -1.41
C ARG A 25 -10.99 -27.21 -0.60
N SER A 26 -12.00 -26.62 -1.22
CA SER A 26 -13.31 -26.38 -0.62
C SER A 26 -14.17 -27.66 -0.66
N PRO A 27 -14.96 -27.99 0.38
CA PRO A 27 -15.89 -29.11 0.31
C PRO A 27 -17.13 -28.73 -0.52
N SER A 28 -17.43 -29.53 -1.55
CA SER A 28 -18.65 -29.44 -2.34
C SER A 28 -19.81 -30.11 -1.60
N SER A 29 -20.86 -29.34 -1.29
CA SER A 29 -22.16 -29.88 -0.91
C SER A 29 -23.05 -29.92 -2.15
N ALA A 30 -23.34 -31.12 -2.62
CA ALA A 30 -24.29 -31.37 -3.70
C ALA A 30 -25.72 -31.15 -3.21
N VAL A 31 -26.49 -30.30 -3.92
CA VAL A 31 -27.93 -30.18 -3.74
C VAL A 31 -28.58 -30.51 -5.08
N ASN A 32 -29.26 -31.65 -5.10
CA ASN A 32 -30.19 -32.05 -6.15
C ASN A 32 -31.46 -31.17 -6.06
N LEU A 33 -31.89 -30.58 -7.17
CA LEU A 33 -33.27 -30.09 -7.30
C LEU A 33 -33.91 -30.60 -8.58
N HIS A 34 -35.15 -31.04 -8.38
CA HIS A 34 -35.99 -31.78 -9.30
C HIS A 34 -36.43 -30.99 -10.54
N HIS A 35 -36.57 -31.76 -11.62
CA HIS A 35 -37.21 -31.47 -12.89
C HIS A 35 -38.72 -31.28 -12.72
N TYR A 36 -39.35 -30.30 -13.41
CA TYR A 36 -40.74 -30.32 -13.94
C TYR A 36 -41.01 -29.04 -14.79
N PRO A 37 -42.05 -28.99 -15.66
CA PRO A 37 -41.87 -28.90 -17.12
C PRO A 37 -42.13 -27.51 -17.73
N SER A 38 -41.77 -27.40 -19.01
CA SER A 38 -41.96 -26.26 -19.92
C SER A 38 -43.35 -26.21 -20.56
N LEU A 39 -43.82 -24.99 -20.91
CA LEU A 39 -44.70 -24.57 -22.05
C LEU A 39 -45.32 -23.17 -21.75
N PRO A 40 -45.82 -22.39 -22.74
CA PRO A 40 -45.32 -22.08 -24.07
C PRO A 40 -45.07 -20.55 -24.28
N LEU A 41 -44.37 -20.25 -25.37
CA LEU A 41 -43.95 -18.92 -25.83
C LEU A 41 -45.13 -18.07 -26.35
N HIS A 42 -45.38 -16.89 -25.79
CA HIS A 42 -46.19 -15.84 -26.44
C HIS A 42 -45.29 -14.72 -26.95
N LYS A 43 -45.28 -14.56 -28.28
CA LYS A 43 -44.54 -13.50 -29.00
C LYS A 43 -45.12 -12.13 -28.65
N LEU A 44 -44.34 -11.33 -27.92
CA LEU A 44 -44.46 -9.87 -27.92
C LEU A 44 -43.23 -9.31 -28.64
N CYS A 45 -43.44 -8.98 -29.91
CA CYS A 45 -42.46 -8.28 -30.74
C CYS A 45 -42.38 -6.84 -30.25
N VAL A 46 -41.38 -6.55 -29.40
CA VAL A 46 -40.96 -5.17 -29.12
C VAL A 46 -39.68 -4.92 -29.90
N ARG A 47 -39.79 -4.01 -30.88
CA ARG A 47 -38.71 -3.56 -31.77
C ARG A 47 -37.63 -2.87 -30.95
N ALA A 48 -36.60 -3.61 -30.55
CA ALA A 48 -35.40 -3.05 -29.93
C ALA A 48 -34.59 -2.27 -30.99
N LYS A 49 -34.52 -0.95 -30.84
CA LYS A 49 -33.54 -0.12 -31.55
C LYS A 49 -32.15 -0.47 -31.00
N THR A 50 -31.37 -1.19 -31.81
CA THR A 50 -29.97 -1.48 -31.56
C THR A 50 -29.16 -0.17 -31.53
N LYS A 51 -28.76 0.27 -30.34
CA LYS A 51 -27.70 1.27 -30.18
C LYS A 51 -26.38 0.59 -30.54
N LYS A 52 -25.80 1.01 -31.66
CA LYS A 52 -24.47 0.61 -32.13
C LYS A 52 -23.44 0.96 -31.05
N HIS A 53 -22.84 -0.06 -30.44
CA HIS A 53 -21.55 0.09 -29.78
C HIS A 53 -20.51 0.35 -30.87
N THR A 54 -20.03 1.59 -30.96
CA THR A 54 -18.86 1.94 -31.76
C THR A 54 -17.62 1.36 -31.08
N LYS A 55 -17.30 0.11 -31.43
CA LYS A 55 -15.95 -0.43 -31.26
C LYS A 55 -15.03 0.42 -32.15
N TRP A 56 -14.10 1.14 -31.54
CA TRP A 56 -13.00 1.77 -32.26
C TRP A 56 -12.04 0.65 -32.67
N ALA A 57 -12.33 0.00 -33.80
CA ALA A 57 -11.36 -0.83 -34.49
C ALA A 57 -10.44 0.12 -35.26
N ILE A 58 -9.22 0.30 -34.77
CA ILE A 58 -8.16 0.99 -35.50
C ILE A 58 -7.88 0.13 -36.75
N LYS A 59 -8.27 0.64 -37.91
CA LYS A 59 -7.86 0.08 -39.19
C LYS A 59 -6.36 0.36 -39.35
N LEU A 60 -5.52 -0.64 -39.07
CA LEU A 60 -4.12 -0.62 -39.46
C LEU A 60 -4.08 -0.59 -41.00
N SER A 61 -3.89 0.61 -41.57
CA SER A 61 -3.24 0.72 -42.87
C SER A 61 -1.75 0.53 -42.61
N SER A 62 -1.22 -0.61 -43.08
CA SER A 62 0.22 -0.85 -43.13
C SER A 62 0.88 0.18 -44.03
N VAL A 63 1.34 1.25 -43.42
CA VAL A 63 2.53 1.97 -43.84
C VAL A 63 3.52 1.71 -42.71
N GLU A 64 4.50 0.83 -42.94
CA GLU A 64 5.71 0.76 -42.11
C GLU A 64 6.48 2.06 -42.31
N GLN A 65 6.00 3.13 -41.70
CA GLN A 65 6.85 4.23 -41.30
C GLN A 65 7.32 3.90 -39.91
N SER A 66 8.60 3.52 -39.82
CA SER A 66 9.35 3.49 -38.58
C SER A 66 8.96 4.71 -37.73
N PRO A 67 8.60 4.57 -36.44
CA PRO A 67 8.27 5.72 -35.63
C PRO A 67 9.45 6.72 -35.72
N PRO A 68 9.18 8.04 -35.80
CA PRO A 68 10.25 9.01 -35.76
C PRO A 68 11.12 8.69 -34.55
N LYS A 69 12.45 8.68 -34.73
CA LYS A 69 13.42 8.47 -33.64
C LYS A 69 13.24 9.60 -32.62
N SER A 70 12.28 9.42 -31.71
CA SER A 70 12.07 10.32 -30.59
C SER A 70 13.30 10.21 -29.72
N ASN A 71 14.00 11.32 -29.52
CA ASN A 71 15.21 11.38 -28.70
C ASN A 71 14.88 11.42 -27.19
N VAL A 72 13.72 10.88 -26.81
CA VAL A 72 13.16 10.96 -25.47
C VAL A 72 13.93 10.01 -24.57
N ASN A 73 14.71 10.57 -23.66
CA ASN A 73 15.46 9.82 -22.67
C ASN A 73 14.57 9.56 -21.44
N LEU A 74 13.95 8.38 -21.39
CA LEU A 74 13.06 8.01 -20.29
C LEU A 74 13.76 7.88 -18.94
N GLU A 75 15.04 7.50 -18.91
CA GLU A 75 15.79 7.42 -17.65
C GLU A 75 15.99 8.81 -17.05
N GLN A 76 16.30 9.80 -17.89
CA GLN A 76 16.41 11.19 -17.46
C GLN A 76 15.06 11.74 -17.00
N LEU A 77 13.97 11.44 -17.71
CA LEU A 77 12.62 11.83 -17.31
C LEU A 77 12.18 11.14 -16.02
N ALA A 78 12.56 9.88 -15.80
CA ALA A 78 12.30 9.15 -14.57
C ALA A 78 13.03 9.78 -13.37
N ALA A 79 14.30 10.18 -13.56
CA ALA A 79 15.06 10.89 -12.54
C ALA A 79 14.46 12.27 -12.22
N PHE A 80 14.08 13.03 -13.26
CA PHE A 80 13.36 14.30 -13.10
C PHE A 80 12.06 14.09 -12.32
N LEU A 81 11.25 13.09 -12.71
CA LEU A 81 9.97 12.82 -12.09
C LEU A 81 10.12 12.39 -10.62
N TYR A 82 11.21 11.70 -10.28
CA TYR A 82 11.51 11.35 -8.89
C TYR A 82 11.71 12.60 -8.03
N ASP A 83 12.47 13.58 -8.51
CA ASP A 83 12.64 14.87 -7.84
C ASP A 83 11.31 15.65 -7.79
N ASP A 84 10.67 15.83 -8.94
CA ASP A 84 9.45 16.65 -9.10
C ASP A 84 8.31 16.16 -8.19
N LEU A 85 8.01 14.85 -8.18
CA LEU A 85 6.94 14.30 -7.35
C LEU A 85 7.24 14.31 -5.85
N SER A 86 8.52 14.38 -5.46
CA SER A 86 8.86 14.54 -4.03
C SER A 86 8.41 15.91 -3.49
N HIS A 87 8.22 16.88 -4.38
CA HIS A 87 7.79 18.24 -4.08
C HIS A 87 6.28 18.48 -4.28
N LEU A 88 5.51 17.42 -4.58
CA LEU A 88 4.10 17.51 -4.96
C LEU A 88 3.23 18.37 -4.02
N PHE A 89 3.52 18.33 -2.72
CA PHE A 89 2.73 19.03 -1.70
C PHE A 89 3.49 20.10 -0.91
N ASP A 90 4.76 20.36 -1.24
CA ASP A 90 5.52 21.42 -0.59
C ASP A 90 5.37 22.77 -1.31
N ASP A 91 6.24 23.74 -1.00
CA ASP A 91 6.20 25.09 -1.57
C ASP A 91 6.89 25.18 -2.94
N LYS A 92 7.76 24.23 -3.29
CA LYS A 92 8.35 24.13 -4.63
C LYS A 92 7.29 23.65 -5.62
N GLY A 93 6.50 22.65 -5.24
CA GLY A 93 5.45 22.10 -6.10
C GLY A 93 6.01 21.44 -7.36
N ILE A 94 5.12 21.17 -8.33
CA ILE A 94 5.49 20.55 -9.61
C ILE A 94 5.96 21.59 -10.64
N ASP A 95 7.00 21.25 -11.41
CA ASP A 95 7.47 22.05 -12.53
C ASP A 95 6.56 21.86 -13.76
N LYS A 96 5.69 22.85 -13.96
CA LYS A 96 4.71 22.89 -15.05
C LYS A 96 5.32 22.80 -16.44
N SER A 97 6.59 23.16 -16.63
CA SER A 97 7.23 23.18 -17.94
C SER A 97 7.41 21.77 -18.54
N ALA A 98 7.50 20.76 -17.67
CA ALA A 98 7.66 19.35 -18.03
C ALA A 98 6.34 18.66 -18.44
N TYR A 99 5.19 19.32 -18.27
CA TYR A 99 3.88 18.76 -18.56
C TYR A 99 3.24 19.44 -19.78
N ASP A 100 2.46 18.67 -20.54
CA ASP A 100 1.59 19.22 -21.59
C ASP A 100 0.42 19.99 -20.95
N GLU A 101 -0.04 21.07 -21.61
CA GLU A 101 -1.20 21.84 -21.12
C GLU A 101 -2.46 20.95 -21.02
N ARG A 102 -2.61 20.03 -21.98
CA ARG A 102 -3.66 19.00 -22.03
C ARG A 102 -3.16 17.68 -21.44
N VAL A 103 -2.71 17.71 -20.19
CA VAL A 103 -2.40 16.49 -19.46
C VAL A 103 -3.69 15.81 -18.98
N PHE A 104 -3.81 14.52 -19.25
CA PHE A 104 -4.91 13.70 -18.75
C PHE A 104 -4.56 13.13 -17.38
N PHE A 105 -5.20 13.61 -16.32
CA PHE A 105 -5.09 13.02 -14.98
C PHE A 105 -6.31 12.18 -14.67
N ARG A 106 -6.08 10.99 -14.11
CA ARG A 106 -7.16 10.10 -13.69
C ARG A 106 -6.74 9.27 -12.49
N ASP A 107 -7.58 9.25 -11.48
CA ASP A 107 -7.52 8.27 -10.40
C ASP A 107 -8.90 7.56 -10.27
N PRO A 108 -9.09 6.64 -9.31
CA PRO A 108 -10.37 5.94 -9.13
C PRO A 108 -11.57 6.85 -8.80
N ILE A 109 -11.37 8.03 -8.20
CA ILE A 109 -12.41 8.94 -7.71
C ILE A 109 -12.41 10.34 -8.36
N THR A 110 -11.32 10.77 -8.99
CA THR A 110 -11.17 12.07 -9.67
C THR A 110 -10.62 11.92 -11.09
N LYS A 111 -10.93 12.92 -11.92
CA LYS A 111 -10.47 12.99 -13.32
C LYS A 111 -10.35 14.45 -13.73
N HIS A 112 -9.23 14.79 -14.35
CA HIS A 112 -8.96 16.11 -14.93
C HIS A 112 -8.37 15.95 -16.32
N ASP A 113 -8.72 16.84 -17.24
CA ASP A 113 -8.29 16.82 -18.64
C ASP A 113 -7.31 17.95 -19.00
N ASN A 114 -6.86 18.69 -17.98
CA ASN A 114 -5.93 19.80 -18.11
C ASN A 114 -5.08 19.96 -16.84
N LEU A 115 -3.91 20.60 -17.01
CA LEU A 115 -2.94 20.80 -15.93
C LEU A 115 -3.49 21.69 -14.80
N SER A 116 -4.28 22.70 -15.14
CA SER A 116 -4.86 23.63 -14.16
C SER A 116 -5.80 22.94 -13.18
N GLY A 117 -6.64 22.01 -13.65
CA GLY A 117 -7.54 21.22 -12.82
C GLY A 117 -6.79 20.31 -11.85
N TYR A 118 -5.70 19.69 -12.30
CA TYR A 118 -4.82 18.89 -11.45
C TYR A 118 -4.16 19.73 -10.34
N LEU A 119 -3.61 20.90 -10.68
CA LEU A 119 -3.02 21.83 -9.71
C LEU A 119 -4.04 22.36 -8.71
N PHE A 120 -5.27 22.63 -9.16
CA PHE A 120 -6.37 23.00 -8.27
C PHE A 120 -6.69 21.87 -7.28
N ASN A 121 -6.72 20.61 -7.73
CA ASN A 121 -6.93 19.46 -6.87
C ASN A 121 -5.82 19.32 -5.81
N ILE A 122 -4.55 19.47 -6.19
CA ILE A 122 -3.42 19.48 -5.23
C ILE A 122 -3.61 20.58 -4.18
N SER A 123 -3.95 21.80 -4.62
CA SER A 123 -4.19 22.93 -3.71
C SER A 123 -5.36 22.66 -2.74
N LEU A 124 -6.46 22.09 -3.24
CA LEU A 124 -7.60 21.69 -2.42
C LEU A 124 -7.20 20.64 -1.37
N LEU A 125 -6.40 19.63 -1.76
CA LEU A 125 -5.91 18.62 -0.83
C LEU A 125 -5.00 19.22 0.24
N LYS A 126 -4.07 20.12 -0.11
CA LYS A 126 -3.25 20.87 0.86
C LYS A 126 -4.10 21.71 1.83
N THR A 127 -5.27 22.18 1.38
CA THR A 127 -6.17 22.99 2.20
C THR A 127 -6.96 22.14 3.20
N LEU A 128 -7.36 20.93 2.80
CA LEU A 128 -8.24 20.06 3.59
C LEU A 128 -7.49 19.04 4.46
N PHE A 129 -6.27 18.67 4.04
CA PHE A 129 -5.46 17.63 4.66
C PHE A 129 -4.04 18.11 4.96
N THR A 130 -3.32 17.37 5.81
CA THR A 130 -1.85 17.42 5.88
C THR A 130 -1.30 16.25 5.04
N PRO A 131 -1.06 16.44 3.73
CA PRO A 131 -0.57 15.39 2.86
C PRO A 131 0.93 15.13 3.07
N GLN A 132 1.30 13.86 3.06
CA GLN A 132 2.68 13.37 3.01
C GLN A 132 2.77 12.35 1.88
N PHE A 133 3.55 12.67 0.86
CA PHE A 133 3.74 11.81 -0.29
C PHE A 133 5.12 11.17 -0.24
N HIS A 134 5.15 9.84 -0.23
CA HIS A 134 6.37 9.06 -0.21
C HIS A 134 6.48 8.30 -1.52
N LEU A 135 7.54 8.61 -2.26
CA LEU A 135 7.88 7.94 -3.51
C LEU A 135 8.87 6.81 -3.22
N HIS A 136 8.52 5.59 -3.60
CA HIS A 136 9.33 4.40 -3.33
C HIS A 136 10.28 4.10 -4.48
N TRP A 137 9.79 4.23 -5.71
CA TRP A 137 10.59 4.09 -6.92
C TRP A 137 9.88 4.70 -8.12
N VAL A 138 10.68 5.03 -9.14
CA VAL A 138 10.25 5.50 -10.46
C VAL A 138 11.07 4.75 -11.50
N LYS A 139 10.42 4.15 -12.49
CA LYS A 139 11.08 3.34 -13.50
C LYS A 139 10.40 3.47 -14.86
N PRO A 140 11.16 3.54 -15.97
CA PRO A 140 10.59 3.31 -17.30
C PRO A 140 9.98 1.91 -17.39
N THR A 141 8.76 1.81 -17.92
CA THR A 141 8.04 0.53 -18.05
C THR A 141 7.54 0.25 -19.46
N GLY A 142 7.60 1.24 -20.35
CA GLY A 142 7.24 1.11 -21.75
C GLY A 142 7.99 2.11 -22.62
N ALA A 143 7.75 2.10 -23.94
CA ALA A 143 8.47 2.95 -24.89
C ALA A 143 8.31 4.46 -24.62
N TYR A 144 7.19 4.85 -24.02
CA TYR A 144 6.88 6.22 -23.61
C TYR A 144 6.12 6.26 -22.27
N GLU A 145 6.42 5.30 -21.40
CA GLU A 145 5.71 5.13 -20.14
C GLU A 145 6.69 5.02 -18.98
N ILE A 146 6.43 5.78 -17.94
CA ILE A 146 7.16 5.74 -16.67
C ILE A 146 6.16 5.37 -15.58
N THR A 147 6.46 4.32 -14.83
CA THR A 147 5.63 3.93 -13.69
C THR A 147 6.29 4.35 -12.39
N THR A 148 5.48 4.83 -11.46
CA THR A 148 5.88 5.18 -10.10
C THR A 148 5.19 4.29 -9.08
N ARG A 149 5.80 4.12 -7.91
CA ARG A 149 5.21 3.48 -6.73
C ARG A 149 5.26 4.42 -5.57
N TRP A 150 4.13 4.59 -4.90
CA TRP A 150 3.99 5.63 -3.88
C TRP A 150 3.09 5.20 -2.72
N THR A 151 3.27 5.91 -1.61
CA THR A 151 2.37 5.95 -0.47
C THR A 151 2.01 7.40 -0.17
N MET A 152 0.72 7.70 -0.16
CA MET A 152 0.18 9.00 0.21
C MET A 152 -0.54 8.89 1.54
N VAL A 153 -0.09 9.64 2.54
CA VAL A 153 -0.75 9.75 3.85
C VAL A 153 -1.38 11.13 3.94
N MET A 154 -2.67 11.21 4.26
CA MET A 154 -3.42 12.46 4.34
C MET A 154 -4.16 12.51 5.67
N LYS A 155 -3.76 13.43 6.55
CA LYS A 155 -4.46 13.66 7.82
C LYS A 155 -5.53 14.72 7.62
N PHE A 156 -6.80 14.36 7.82
CA PHE A 156 -7.90 15.30 7.61
C PHE A 156 -8.00 16.31 8.76
N MET A 157 -7.96 17.60 8.42
CA MET A 157 -7.80 18.65 9.44
C MET A 157 -9.11 19.15 10.04
N LEU A 158 -10.24 18.94 9.36
CA LEU A 158 -11.54 19.53 9.73
C LEU A 158 -12.32 18.72 10.79
N LEU A 159 -11.95 17.46 11.03
CA LEU A 159 -12.64 16.60 12.00
C LEU A 159 -11.88 16.54 13.33
N PRO A 160 -12.57 16.55 14.50
CA PRO A 160 -11.91 16.56 15.81
C PRO A 160 -10.95 15.39 16.06
N TRP A 161 -11.23 14.21 15.49
CA TRP A 161 -10.41 13.00 15.65
C TRP A 161 -9.29 12.87 14.61
N LYS A 162 -9.12 13.86 13.72
CA LYS A 162 -8.04 13.96 12.73
C LYS A 162 -7.74 12.62 12.01
N PRO A 163 -8.72 12.03 11.30
CA PRO A 163 -8.54 10.73 10.70
C PRO A 163 -7.38 10.75 9.69
N GLU A 164 -6.58 9.69 9.73
CA GLU A 164 -5.47 9.48 8.81
C GLU A 164 -5.92 8.56 7.67
N LEU A 165 -5.91 9.10 6.46
CA LEU A 165 -6.16 8.34 5.26
C LEU A 165 -4.82 7.97 4.65
N VAL A 166 -4.57 6.69 4.47
CA VAL A 166 -3.41 6.20 3.72
C VAL A 166 -3.90 5.82 2.33
N PHE A 167 -3.06 5.89 1.31
CA PHE A 167 -3.31 5.34 -0.01
C PHE A 167 -1.98 4.82 -0.52
N THR A 168 -1.96 3.62 -1.08
CA THR A 168 -0.78 3.11 -1.76
C THR A 168 -1.16 2.68 -3.15
N GLY A 169 -0.22 2.80 -4.07
CA GLY A 169 -0.54 2.55 -5.45
C GLY A 169 0.63 2.70 -6.38
N THR A 170 0.29 2.68 -7.66
CA THR A 170 1.20 2.99 -8.75
C THR A 170 0.58 4.03 -9.66
N SER A 171 1.40 4.94 -10.18
CA SER A 171 0.98 5.87 -11.24
C SER A 171 1.67 5.51 -12.54
N VAL A 172 0.91 5.46 -13.63
CA VAL A 172 1.45 5.31 -14.99
C VAL A 172 1.45 6.68 -15.65
N MET A 173 2.64 7.19 -15.92
CA MET A 173 2.89 8.48 -16.57
C MET A 173 3.18 8.24 -18.05
N GLY A 174 2.37 8.86 -18.91
CA GLY A 174 2.56 8.84 -20.36
C GLY A 174 3.40 10.02 -20.79
N VAL A 175 4.37 9.77 -21.67
CA VAL A 175 5.25 10.79 -22.26
C VAL A 175 4.88 10.98 -23.72
N ASN A 176 4.76 12.22 -24.15
CA ASN A 176 4.53 12.55 -25.54
C ASN A 176 5.83 12.39 -26.35
N PRO A 177 5.88 11.52 -27.36
CA PRO A 177 7.10 11.24 -28.13
C PRO A 177 7.59 12.43 -28.96
N GLU A 178 6.71 13.40 -29.27
CA GLU A 178 7.03 14.53 -30.15
C GLU A 178 7.75 15.65 -29.40
N ASN A 179 7.35 15.92 -28.15
CA ASN A 179 7.85 17.05 -27.37
C ASN A 179 8.54 16.65 -26.04
N GLY A 180 8.50 15.37 -25.66
CA GLY A 180 9.12 14.84 -24.45
C GLY A 180 8.43 15.21 -23.14
N LYS A 181 7.21 15.76 -23.18
CA LYS A 181 6.45 16.19 -22.00
C LYS A 181 5.52 15.12 -21.48
N PHE A 182 5.17 15.19 -20.20
CA PHE A 182 4.14 14.32 -19.61
C PHE A 182 2.75 14.72 -20.09
N CYS A 183 2.05 13.78 -20.74
CA CYS A 183 0.73 14.00 -21.34
C CYS A 183 -0.39 13.20 -20.67
N SER A 184 -0.06 12.22 -19.82
CA SER A 184 -1.05 11.52 -19.01
C SER A 184 -0.49 11.06 -17.67
N HIS A 185 -1.37 10.96 -16.68
CA HIS A 185 -1.09 10.49 -15.33
C HIS A 185 -2.29 9.64 -14.88
N VAL A 186 -2.09 8.33 -14.75
CA VAL A 186 -3.15 7.39 -14.34
C VAL A 186 -2.76 6.69 -13.05
N ASP A 187 -3.53 6.92 -11.98
CA ASP A 187 -3.33 6.37 -10.66
C ASP A 187 -4.14 5.10 -10.43
N PHE A 188 -3.48 4.10 -9.85
CA PHE A 188 -4.07 2.82 -9.45
C PHE A 188 -3.84 2.59 -7.96
N TRP A 189 -4.91 2.32 -7.23
CA TRP A 189 -4.88 2.06 -5.79
C TRP A 189 -4.82 0.56 -5.51
N ASP A 190 -3.91 0.15 -4.64
CA ASP A 190 -3.74 -1.25 -4.23
C ASP A 190 -4.94 -1.78 -3.43
N SER A 191 -5.73 -0.90 -2.80
CA SER A 191 -6.92 -1.28 -2.04
C SER A 191 -8.11 -1.66 -2.91
N LEU A 192 -8.06 -1.40 -4.22
CA LEU A 192 -9.19 -1.56 -5.13
C LEU A 192 -8.97 -2.72 -6.11
N LYS A 193 -10.04 -3.48 -6.37
CA LYS A 193 -10.07 -4.44 -7.48
C LYS A 193 -10.41 -3.74 -8.79
N LYS A 194 -11.32 -2.76 -8.74
CA LYS A 194 -11.74 -1.97 -9.91
C LYS A 194 -11.23 -0.54 -9.78
N ASN A 195 -10.08 -0.28 -10.40
CA ASN A 195 -9.46 1.04 -10.50
C ASN A 195 -10.07 1.91 -11.61
N ASP A 196 -11.20 1.48 -12.18
CA ASP A 196 -11.85 2.26 -13.22
C ASP A 196 -12.53 3.52 -12.67
N TYR A 197 -12.31 4.66 -13.32
CA TYR A 197 -13.03 5.88 -12.97
C TYR A 197 -14.45 5.77 -13.53
N PHE A 198 -15.51 5.99 -12.77
CA PHE A 198 -15.60 6.31 -11.35
C PHE A 198 -15.78 5.06 -10.48
N SER A 199 -14.97 4.90 -9.43
CA SER A 199 -14.96 3.72 -8.57
C SER A 199 -15.71 3.94 -7.26
N VAL A 200 -16.87 3.27 -7.15
CA VAL A 200 -17.64 3.21 -5.89
C VAL A 200 -16.84 2.52 -4.78
N GLU A 201 -15.98 1.56 -5.14
CA GLU A 201 -15.06 0.89 -4.20
C GLU A 201 -14.07 1.90 -3.60
N GLY A 202 -13.52 2.80 -4.44
CA GLY A 202 -12.62 3.87 -4.02
C GLY A 202 -13.28 4.84 -3.04
N LEU A 203 -14.49 5.31 -3.33
CA LEU A 203 -15.25 6.14 -2.40
C LEU A 203 -15.47 5.44 -1.06
N TRP A 204 -15.89 4.17 -1.08
CA TRP A 204 -16.14 3.42 0.15
C TRP A 204 -14.87 3.21 0.97
N ASP A 205 -13.71 3.04 0.32
CA ASP A 205 -12.42 2.98 1.00
C ASP A 205 -12.09 4.29 1.73
N VAL A 206 -12.37 5.45 1.11
CA VAL A 206 -12.24 6.77 1.75
C VAL A 206 -13.17 6.88 2.96
N PHE A 207 -14.46 6.58 2.79
CA PHE A 207 -15.44 6.63 3.88
C PHE A 207 -15.10 5.70 5.04
N ARG A 208 -14.52 4.52 4.77
CA ARG A 208 -14.07 3.60 5.80
C ARG A 208 -12.94 4.21 6.64
N GLN A 209 -11.96 4.84 6.00
CA GLN A 209 -10.81 5.45 6.68
C GLN A 209 -11.17 6.69 7.50
N LEU A 210 -12.25 7.38 7.15
CA LEU A 210 -12.74 8.53 7.93
C LEU A 210 -13.39 8.17 9.27
N ARG A 211 -13.75 6.89 9.49
CA ARG A 211 -14.41 6.47 10.73
C ARG A 211 -13.49 6.57 11.94
N ILE A 212 -14.09 6.83 13.11
CA ILE A 212 -13.38 6.82 14.39
C ILE A 212 -13.00 5.38 14.73
N TYR A 213 -11.70 5.10 14.73
CA TYR A 213 -11.14 3.89 15.32
C TYR A 213 -10.52 4.26 16.67
N LYS A 214 -11.06 3.72 17.77
CA LYS A 214 -10.46 3.87 19.11
C LYS A 214 -9.39 2.79 19.29
N THR A 215 -8.17 3.05 18.86
CA THR A 215 -7.01 2.32 19.35
C THR A 215 -6.57 2.93 20.69
N PRO A 216 -6.19 2.13 21.70
CA PRO A 216 -5.58 2.66 22.92
C PRO A 216 -4.35 3.51 22.56
N GLU A 217 -4.15 4.64 23.25
CA GLU A 217 -2.96 5.49 23.11
C GLU A 217 -1.73 4.80 23.72
N LEU A 218 -1.26 3.73 23.06
CA LEU A 218 -0.04 3.02 23.41
C LEU A 218 1.02 3.34 22.36
N GLU A 219 2.26 3.52 22.82
CA GLU A 219 3.39 3.71 21.91
C GLU A 219 3.55 2.47 21.01
N SER A 220 3.81 2.74 19.73
CA SER A 220 4.03 1.71 18.72
C SER A 220 5.36 1.98 18.02
N PRO A 221 6.09 0.94 17.58
CA PRO A 221 7.28 1.14 16.77
C PRO A 221 6.92 1.89 15.50
N LYS A 222 7.80 2.80 15.07
CA LYS A 222 7.60 3.60 13.86
C LYS A 222 7.70 2.71 12.62
N TYR A 223 6.82 2.96 11.65
CA TYR A 223 6.85 2.26 10.38
C TYR A 223 6.30 3.11 9.24
N GLN A 224 6.68 2.73 8.02
CA GLN A 224 6.11 3.22 6.78
C GLN A 224 5.28 2.11 6.12
N ILE A 225 4.09 2.45 5.63
CA ILE A 225 3.28 1.52 4.83
C ILE A 225 3.80 1.55 3.40
N LEU A 226 4.26 0.41 2.88
CA LEU A 226 4.74 0.26 1.50
C LEU A 226 3.62 -0.19 0.54
N LYS A 227 2.64 -0.91 1.08
CA LYS A 227 1.47 -1.41 0.34
C LYS A 227 0.30 -1.62 1.29
N ARG A 228 -0.88 -1.11 0.94
CA ARG A 228 -2.14 -1.44 1.59
C ARG A 228 -3.15 -1.94 0.56
N THR A 229 -3.62 -3.16 0.75
CA THR A 229 -4.72 -3.74 -0.02
C THR A 229 -6.01 -3.75 0.81
N ALA A 230 -7.09 -4.29 0.26
CA ALA A 230 -8.32 -4.51 1.02
C ALA A 230 -8.16 -5.49 2.20
N ASN A 231 -7.16 -6.39 2.16
CA ASN A 231 -7.05 -7.53 3.08
C ASN A 231 -5.77 -7.56 3.91
N TYR A 232 -4.71 -6.88 3.46
CA TYR A 232 -3.41 -6.91 4.11
C TYR A 232 -2.61 -5.63 3.86
N GLU A 233 -1.65 -5.39 4.74
CA GLU A 233 -0.67 -4.32 4.65
C GLU A 233 0.75 -4.87 4.65
N VAL A 234 1.65 -4.19 3.93
CA VAL A 234 3.09 -4.38 4.00
C VAL A 234 3.67 -3.14 4.66
N ARG A 235 4.33 -3.33 5.79
CA ARG A 235 4.92 -2.28 6.61
C ARG A 235 6.42 -2.48 6.69
N GLN A 236 7.18 -1.40 6.58
CA GLN A 236 8.60 -1.36 6.85
C GLN A 236 8.80 -0.64 8.18
N TYR A 237 9.29 -1.35 9.18
CA TYR A 237 9.56 -0.79 10.50
C TYR A 237 10.96 -0.17 10.56
N ASP A 238 11.09 0.94 11.28
CA ASP A 238 12.39 1.46 11.71
C ASP A 238 13.03 0.45 12.68
N PRO A 239 14.37 0.45 12.87
CA PRO A 239 14.97 -0.37 13.92
C PRO A 239 14.37 -0.03 15.28
N PHE A 240 13.98 -1.06 16.05
CA PHE A 240 13.47 -0.91 17.42
C PHE A 240 13.99 -2.02 18.33
N VAL A 241 13.95 -1.78 19.64
CA VAL A 241 14.37 -2.76 20.65
C VAL A 241 13.17 -3.54 21.19
N VAL A 242 13.36 -4.84 21.41
CA VAL A 242 12.36 -5.73 22.02
C VAL A 242 12.90 -6.40 23.27
N VAL A 243 11.99 -6.74 24.18
CA VAL A 243 12.21 -7.78 25.19
C VAL A 243 11.56 -9.05 24.69
N GLU A 244 12.32 -10.13 24.65
CA GLU A 244 11.89 -11.43 24.12
C GLU A 244 11.96 -12.51 25.19
N THR A 245 11.00 -13.42 25.18
CA THR A 245 11.09 -14.68 25.91
C THR A 245 10.63 -15.85 25.04
N ASN A 246 11.15 -17.03 25.35
CA ASN A 246 10.67 -18.27 24.75
C ASN A 246 9.39 -18.72 25.45
N GLY A 247 8.35 -18.99 24.67
CA GLY A 247 7.11 -19.62 25.09
C GLY A 247 7.01 -21.06 24.60
N ASP A 248 6.34 -21.90 25.38
CA ASP A 248 6.20 -23.33 25.09
C ASP A 248 5.18 -23.64 23.99
N LYS A 249 4.14 -22.78 23.81
CA LYS A 249 3.03 -22.94 22.84
C LYS A 249 2.35 -21.59 22.53
N LEU A 250 1.78 -21.44 21.33
CA LEU A 250 0.96 -20.29 20.92
C LEU A 250 -0.27 -20.04 21.81
N SER A 251 -0.77 -21.08 22.48
CA SER A 251 -1.94 -21.01 23.37
C SER A 251 -1.58 -20.72 24.84
N GLY A 252 -0.29 -20.64 25.18
CA GLY A 252 0.18 -20.46 26.56
C GLY A 252 0.35 -18.98 26.90
N ASN A 253 -0.19 -18.55 28.05
CA ASN A 253 -0.02 -17.18 28.55
C ASN A 253 1.30 -17.00 29.35
N THR A 254 2.11 -18.05 29.46
CA THR A 254 3.35 -18.05 30.27
C THR A 254 4.39 -17.09 29.71
N GLY A 255 4.71 -17.19 28.41
CA GLY A 255 5.68 -16.28 27.80
C GLY A 255 5.22 -14.82 27.85
N PHE A 256 3.92 -14.54 27.66
CA PHE A 256 3.41 -13.17 27.83
C PHE A 256 3.58 -12.69 29.28
N ASN A 257 3.27 -13.52 30.28
CA ASN A 257 3.43 -13.16 31.69
C ASN A 257 4.89 -12.87 32.08
N ASP A 258 5.86 -13.51 31.43
CA ASP A 258 7.28 -13.29 31.70
C ASP A 258 7.74 -11.92 31.18
N VAL A 259 7.44 -11.60 29.91
CA VAL A 259 7.75 -10.27 29.34
C VAL A 259 6.93 -9.16 30.02
N ALA A 260 5.66 -9.43 30.36
CA ALA A 260 4.84 -8.53 31.15
C ALA A 260 5.43 -8.31 32.54
N GLY A 261 5.91 -9.37 33.19
CA GLY A 261 6.61 -9.30 34.46
C GLY A 261 7.82 -8.37 34.39
N TYR A 262 8.63 -8.51 33.33
CA TYR A 262 9.80 -7.66 33.10
C TYR A 262 9.41 -6.18 33.03
N ILE A 263 8.43 -5.79 32.20
CA ILE A 263 8.01 -4.39 32.07
C ILE A 263 7.29 -3.86 33.32
N PHE A 264 6.72 -4.72 34.16
CA PHE A 264 6.09 -4.32 35.43
C PHE A 264 7.04 -4.33 36.64
N GLY A 265 8.35 -4.44 36.42
CA GLY A 265 9.36 -4.28 37.47
C GLY A 265 10.03 -5.56 37.94
N LYS A 266 9.81 -6.72 37.29
CA LYS A 266 10.63 -7.93 37.51
C LYS A 266 11.92 -7.89 36.68
N ASN A 267 12.57 -6.74 36.62
CA ASN A 267 13.87 -6.54 36.01
C ASN A 267 14.90 -6.15 37.08
N SER A 268 16.19 -6.17 36.75
CA SER A 268 17.28 -5.95 37.71
C SER A 268 17.26 -4.57 38.37
N THR A 269 16.63 -3.58 37.73
CA THR A 269 16.49 -2.20 38.24
C THR A 269 15.15 -1.96 38.95
N THR A 270 14.24 -2.95 38.99
CA THR A 270 12.86 -2.81 39.47
C THR A 270 12.09 -1.66 38.80
N GLU A 271 12.49 -1.30 37.57
CA GLU A 271 11.93 -0.19 36.81
C GLU A 271 10.61 -0.60 36.16
N LYS A 272 9.60 0.28 36.20
CA LYS A 272 8.35 0.07 35.45
C LYS A 272 8.45 0.71 34.08
N ILE A 273 8.28 -0.08 33.04
CA ILE A 273 8.31 0.32 31.64
C ILE A 273 6.86 0.38 31.12
N PRO A 274 6.44 1.48 30.46
CA PRO A 274 5.12 1.58 29.83
C PRO A 274 4.84 0.43 28.84
N MET A 275 3.60 -0.03 28.80
CA MET A 275 3.14 -1.02 27.81
C MET A 275 3.15 -0.40 26.40
N THR A 276 3.47 -1.22 25.40
CA THR A 276 3.48 -0.84 23.98
C THR A 276 2.57 -1.75 23.16
N THR A 277 2.35 -1.40 21.90
CA THR A 277 1.57 -2.20 20.96
C THR A 277 2.25 -2.25 19.58
N PRO A 278 2.14 -3.36 18.83
CA PRO A 278 1.56 -4.64 19.21
C PRO A 278 2.54 -5.50 20.03
N VAL A 279 2.02 -6.58 20.61
CA VAL A 279 2.85 -7.71 21.06
C VAL A 279 3.09 -8.62 19.86
N PHE A 280 4.35 -8.94 19.57
CA PHE A 280 4.69 -9.85 18.48
C PHE A 280 4.81 -11.28 19.00
N THR A 281 4.46 -12.24 18.16
CA THR A 281 4.60 -13.67 18.42
C THR A 281 5.22 -14.31 17.20
N GLN A 282 6.43 -14.85 17.34
CA GLN A 282 7.17 -15.47 16.25
C GLN A 282 7.29 -16.98 16.48
N ALA A 283 7.05 -17.78 15.45
CA ALA A 283 7.38 -19.20 15.48
C ALA A 283 8.83 -19.36 15.01
N VAL A 284 9.70 -19.90 15.86
CA VAL A 284 11.14 -20.01 15.57
C VAL A 284 11.42 -21.12 14.55
N ASP A 285 10.56 -22.14 14.50
CA ASP A 285 10.64 -23.26 13.55
C ASP A 285 9.23 -23.85 13.34
N PRO A 286 8.76 -24.09 12.10
CA PRO A 286 7.50 -24.78 11.85
C PRO A 286 7.44 -26.21 12.41
N ASP A 287 8.59 -26.89 12.61
CA ASP A 287 8.66 -28.26 13.14
C ASP A 287 8.83 -28.32 14.67
N LEU A 288 9.20 -27.21 15.33
CA LEU A 288 9.32 -27.11 16.78
C LEU A 288 8.21 -26.25 17.36
N SER A 289 7.58 -26.72 18.44
CA SER A 289 6.53 -25.99 19.17
C SER A 289 7.01 -24.70 19.87
N LYS A 290 8.26 -24.27 19.64
CA LYS A 290 8.87 -23.13 20.30
C LYS A 290 8.45 -21.83 19.64
N VAL A 291 7.82 -20.99 20.44
CA VAL A 291 7.35 -19.67 20.04
C VAL A 291 8.19 -18.66 20.82
N SER A 292 8.47 -17.49 20.25
CA SER A 292 8.94 -16.35 21.02
C SER A 292 7.88 -15.25 21.08
N ILE A 293 7.77 -14.63 22.26
CA ILE A 293 6.87 -13.51 22.51
C ILE A 293 7.73 -12.27 22.74
N GLN A 294 7.42 -11.21 22.02
CA GLN A 294 8.21 -9.97 22.01
C GLN A 294 7.32 -8.78 22.34
N ILE A 295 7.77 -7.96 23.29
CA ILE A 295 7.21 -6.63 23.57
C ILE A 295 8.22 -5.57 23.14
N VAL A 296 7.75 -4.56 22.41
CA VAL A 296 8.58 -3.43 21.97
C VAL A 296 8.88 -2.53 23.17
N LEU A 297 10.11 -2.09 23.31
CA LEU A 297 10.45 -1.09 24.31
C LEU A 297 10.10 0.32 23.82
N PRO A 298 9.61 1.21 24.70
CA PRO A 298 9.44 2.63 24.39
C PRO A 298 10.73 3.27 23.88
N SER A 299 10.60 4.23 22.97
CA SER A 299 11.73 4.87 22.28
C SER A 299 12.71 5.60 23.22
N ASP A 300 12.27 6.06 24.39
CA ASP A 300 13.12 6.68 25.41
C ASP A 300 14.06 5.68 26.12
N LYS A 301 13.75 4.37 26.03
CA LYS A 301 14.56 3.29 26.61
C LYS A 301 15.64 2.78 25.68
N GLU A 302 15.53 3.00 24.37
CA GLU A 302 16.51 2.53 23.38
C GLU A 302 17.92 3.10 23.61
N THR A 303 18.04 4.27 24.23
CA THR A 303 19.33 4.98 24.38
C THR A 303 20.13 4.55 25.62
N LYS A 304 19.54 3.79 26.53
CA LYS A 304 20.26 3.23 27.68
C LYS A 304 20.54 1.76 27.38
N ARG A 305 21.82 1.41 27.21
CA ARG A 305 22.28 0.02 27.04
C ARG A 305 21.72 -0.85 28.17
N TYR A 306 20.61 -1.53 27.93
CA TYR A 306 20.17 -2.62 28.79
C TYR A 306 20.99 -3.85 28.39
N VAL A 307 21.92 -4.21 29.27
CA VAL A 307 22.63 -5.48 29.21
C VAL A 307 21.62 -6.57 29.59
N PHE A 308 21.26 -7.42 28.63
CA PHE A 308 20.47 -8.62 28.90
C PHE A 308 21.41 -9.72 29.48
N LEU A 309 20.96 -10.37 30.56
CA LEU A 309 21.63 -11.47 31.27
C LEU A 309 21.56 -12.78 30.46
#